data_AF-A0A497S6F2-F1
#
_entry.id   AF-A0A497S6F2-F1
#
_cell.length_a   1.000
_cell.length_b   1.000
_cell.length_c   1.000
_cell.angle_alpha   90.00
_cell.angle_beta   90.00
_cell.angle_gamma   90.00
#
_symmetry.space_group_name_H-M   'P 1'
#
loop_
_entity.id
_entity.type
_entity.pdbx_description
1 polymer ?
#
loop_
_entity_poly.entity_id
_entity_poly.type
_entity_poly.pdbx_seq_one_letter_code
_entity_poly.pdbx_strand_id
1 'polypeptide(L)' 'MDEKTAVIVIDMLNDFLYGKLKCERCHRIIPCIDKLLVSARERGIPVIYVCDAHKKNDNEFKKWPRHAVEG' A
#
# COMPACT_ATOMS: atom_id res chain seq x y z
N MET A 1 -28.49 -9.36 3.69
CA MET A 1 -27.29 -9.16 4.53
C MET A 1 -26.65 -7.88 4.04
N ASP A 2 -26.69 -6.83 4.85
CA ASP A 2 -25.89 -5.63 4.60
C ASP A 2 -24.44 -6.00 4.93
N GLU A 3 -23.73 -6.51 3.94
CA GLU A 3 -22.34 -6.91 4.10
C GLU A 3 -21.51 -5.64 4.27
N LYS A 4 -20.97 -5.46 5.49
CA LYS A 4 -20.07 -4.34 5.79
C LYS A 4 -18.71 -4.63 5.16
N THR A 5 -18.50 -4.12 3.95
CA THR A 5 -17.24 -4.23 3.22
C THR A 5 -16.33 -3.03 3.48
N ALA A 6 -15.02 -3.24 3.41
CA ALA A 6 -14.01 -2.20 3.31
C ALA A 6 -12.92 -2.64 2.31
N VAL A 7 -12.24 -1.68 1.70
CA VAL A 7 -11.05 -1.93 0.86
C VAL A 7 -9.81 -1.56 1.66
N ILE A 8 -8.87 -2.50 1.81
CA ILE A 8 -7.59 -2.28 2.46
C ILE A 8 -6.50 -2.27 1.38
N VAL A 9 -5.81 -1.13 1.23
CA VAL A 9 -4.68 -0.96 0.32
C VAL A 9 -3.40 -1.12 1.13
N ILE A 10 -2.61 -2.13 0.81
CA ILE A 10 -1.41 -2.50 1.57
C ILE A 10 -0.18 -2.05 0.77
N ASP A 11 0.64 -1.19 1.36
CA ASP A 11 2.01 -0.88 0.93
C ASP A 11 2.17 -0.49 -0.55
N MET A 12 1.21 0.23 -1.09
CA MET A 12 1.33 0.92 -2.38
C MET A 12 2.18 2.20 -2.25
N LEU A 13 3.38 2.06 -1.66
CA LEU A 13 4.33 3.13 -1.38
C LEU A 13 5.40 3.22 -2.47
N ASN A 14 6.02 4.41 -2.60
CA ASN A 14 7.07 4.65 -3.58
C ASN A 14 8.25 3.69 -3.45
N ASP A 15 8.63 3.30 -2.23
CA ASP A 15 9.78 2.41 -2.01
C ASP A 15 9.57 0.99 -2.56
N PHE A 16 8.32 0.54 -2.64
CA PHE A 16 7.93 -0.77 -3.18
C PHE A 16 7.63 -0.73 -4.69
N LEU A 17 7.51 0.46 -5.28
CA LEU A 17 7.26 0.65 -6.70
C LEU A 17 8.50 1.12 -7.47
N TYR A 18 9.31 1.97 -6.85
CA TYR A 18 10.42 2.68 -7.47
C TYR A 18 11.72 2.62 -6.65
N GLY A 19 11.64 2.31 -5.37
CA GLY A 19 12.78 2.28 -4.46
C GLY A 19 13.58 0.97 -4.49
N LYS A 20 14.29 0.70 -3.38
CA LYS A 20 15.19 -0.45 -3.25
C LYS A 20 14.46 -1.80 -3.19
N LEU A 21 13.19 -1.78 -2.78
CA LEU A 21 12.33 -2.95 -2.72
C LEU A 21 11.31 -2.99 -3.87
N LYS A 22 11.63 -2.33 -4.98
CA LYS A 22 10.73 -2.27 -6.13
C LYS A 22 10.36 -3.64 -6.67
N CYS A 23 9.07 -3.82 -6.94
CA CYS A 23 8.54 -4.98 -7.65
C CYS A 23 7.97 -4.54 -9.00
N GLU A 24 8.69 -4.81 -10.09
CA GLU A 24 8.30 -4.39 -11.45
C GLU A 24 6.89 -4.89 -11.85
N ARG A 25 6.49 -6.06 -11.34
CA ARG A 25 5.15 -6.62 -11.58
C ARG A 25 4.03 -5.81 -10.92
N CYS A 26 4.31 -5.10 -9.83
CA CYS A 26 3.31 -4.31 -9.10
C CYS A 26 2.82 -3.10 -9.93
N HIS A 27 3.60 -2.60 -10.89
CA HIS A 27 3.12 -1.55 -11.82
C HIS A 27 1.86 -1.97 -12.58
N ARG A 28 1.72 -3.27 -12.87
CA ARG A 28 0.59 -3.81 -13.64
C ARG A 28 -0.74 -3.77 -12.86
N ILE A 29 -0.70 -3.73 -11.52
CA ILE A 29 -1.91 -3.74 -10.70
C ILE A 29 -2.39 -2.34 -10.32
N ILE A 30 -1.57 -1.29 -10.52
CA ILE A 30 -1.94 0.10 -10.21
C ILE A 30 -3.27 0.51 -10.87
N PRO A 31 -3.50 0.27 -12.18
CA PRO A 31 -4.77 0.65 -12.80
C PRO A 31 -5.99 -0.14 -12.28
N CYS A 32 -5.78 -1.38 -11.83
CA CYS A 32 -6.85 -2.20 -11.25
C CYS A 32 -7.22 -1.70 -9.84
N ILE A 33 -6.20 -1.35 -9.04
CA ILE A 33 -6.39 -0.75 -7.72
C ILE A 33 -7.15 0.57 -7.88
N ASP A 34 -6.73 1.46 -8.78
CA ASP A 34 -7.39 2.75 -9.00
C ASP A 34 -8.89 2.58 -9.31
N LYS A 35 -9.23 1.69 -10.24
CA LYS A 35 -10.64 1.37 -10.57
C LYS A 35 -11.44 0.84 -9.37
N LEU A 36 -10.83 -0.04 -8.56
CA LEU A 36 -11.45 -0.55 -7.33
C LEU A 36 -11.71 0.59 -6.33
N LEU A 37 -10.75 1.49 -6.16
CA LEU A 37 -10.84 2.60 -5.22
C LEU A 37 -11.87 3.63 -5.62
N VAL A 38 -12.00 3.93 -6.92
CA VAL A 38 -13.08 4.78 -7.44
C VAL A 38 -14.43 4.17 -7.11
N SER A 39 -14.64 2.90 -7.49
CA SER A 39 -15.91 2.19 -7.23
C SER A 39 -16.24 2.09 -5.74
N ALA A 40 -15.25 1.81 -4.89
CA ALA A 40 -15.45 1.76 -3.45
C ALA A 40 -15.92 3.11 -2.88
N ARG A 41 -15.24 4.20 -3.26
CA ARG A 41 -15.59 5.56 -2.81
C ARG A 41 -16.98 5.99 -3.28
N GLU A 42 -17.33 5.71 -4.53
CA GLU A 42 -18.67 6.01 -5.09
C GLU A 42 -19.79 5.29 -4.34
N ARG A 43 -19.52 4.10 -3.80
CA ARG A 43 -20.47 3.28 -3.05
C ARG A 43 -20.45 3.54 -1.55
N GLY A 44 -19.66 4.51 -1.08
CA GLY A 44 -19.49 4.78 0.35
C GLY A 44 -18.79 3.66 1.12
N ILE A 45 -18.07 2.77 0.43
CA ILE A 45 -17.28 1.71 1.04
C ILE A 45 -15.99 2.33 1.60
N PRO A 46 -15.67 2.13 2.89
CA PRO A 46 -14.43 2.62 3.48
C PRO A 46 -13.19 2.13 2.72
N VAL A 47 -12.27 3.04 2.46
CA VAL A 47 -10.95 2.76 1.91
C VAL A 47 -9.91 3.07 2.98
N ILE A 48 -9.10 2.09 3.35
CA ILE A 48 -8.09 2.18 4.39
C ILE A 48 -6.73 1.87 3.77
N TYR A 49 -5.75 2.75 3.97
CA TYR A 49 -4.37 2.52 3.57
C TYR A 49 -3.58 2.04 4.77
N VAL A 50 -2.92 0.90 4.61
CA VAL A 50 -1.98 0.35 5.58
C VAL A 50 -0.60 0.50 4.95
N CYS A 51 0.22 1.33 5.58
CA CYS A 51 1.51 1.74 5.05
C CYS A 51 2.59 1.47 6.09
N ASP A 52 3.68 0.85 5.66
CA ASP A 52 4.92 0.86 6.43
C ASP A 52 5.38 2.30 6.72
N ALA A 53 5.79 2.49 7.97
CA ALA A 53 6.27 3.76 8.52
C ALA A 53 7.36 3.46 9.55
N HIS A 54 8.48 2.93 9.08
CA HIS A 54 9.58 2.48 9.92
C HIS A 54 10.27 3.63 10.64
N LYS A 55 10.63 3.38 11.89
CA LYS A 55 11.54 4.28 12.60
C LYS A 55 12.92 4.25 11.96
N LYS A 56 13.70 5.31 12.16
CA LYS A 56 15.06 5.41 11.57
C LYS A 56 16.00 4.24 11.94
N ASN A 57 15.73 3.54 13.03
CA ASN A 57 16.52 2.42 13.56
C ASN A 57 15.72 1.11 13.63
N ASP A 58 14.73 0.93 12.75
CA ASP A 58 13.91 -0.28 12.73
C ASP A 58 14.77 -1.56 12.60
N ASN A 59 14.40 -2.59 13.37
CA ASN A 59 15.09 -3.87 13.36
C ASN A 59 14.93 -4.60 12.02
N GLU A 60 13.87 -4.33 11.27
CA GLU A 60 13.63 -4.92 9.96
C GLU A 60 14.74 -4.60 8.96
N PHE A 61 15.44 -3.49 9.14
CA PHE A 61 16.59 -3.11 8.30
C PHE A 61 17.79 -4.06 8.41
N LYS A 62 17.78 -5.00 9.37
CA LYS A 62 18.76 -6.10 9.43
C LYS A 62 18.49 -7.16 8.36
N LYS A 63 17.24 -7.27 7.88
CA LYS A 63 16.79 -8.27 6.91
C LYS A 63 16.57 -7.65 5.53
N TRP A 64 15.99 -6.46 5.49
CA TRP A 64 15.69 -5.74 4.25
C TRP A 64 16.49 -4.45 4.16
N PRO A 65 16.81 -3.96 2.95
CA PRO A 65 17.34 -2.62 2.79
C PRO A 65 16.41 -1.58 3.45
N ARG A 66 16.99 -0.49 3.95
CA ARG A 66 16.21 0.64 4.48
C ARG A 66 15.14 1.10 3.48
N HIS A 67 13.90 1.14 3.94
CA HIS A 67 12.70 1.47 3.15
C HIS A 67 11.62 2.06 4.07
N ALA A 68 10.62 2.72 3.47
CA ALA A 68 9.38 3.21 4.10
C ALA A 68 9.59 3.84 5.48
N VAL A 69 10.64 4.66 5.62
CA VAL A 69 10.97 5.33 6.89
C VAL A 69 9.95 6.46 7.12
N GLU A 70 9.48 6.60 8.35
CA GLU A 70 8.54 7.65 8.77
C GLU A 70 9.06 9.07 8.44
N GLY A 71 8.11 9.94 8.07
CA GLY A 71 8.35 11.34 7.65
C GLY A 71 8.32 11.54 6.14
#